data_AF-A0A8S4RIT4-F1
#
_entry.id   AF-A0A8S4RIT4-F1
#
_cell.length_a   1.000
_cell.length_b   1.000
_cell.length_c   1.000
_cell.angle_alpha   90.00
_cell.angle_beta   90.00
_cell.angle_gamma   90.00
#
_symmetry.space_group_name_H-M   'P 1'
#
loop_
_entity.id
_entity.type
_entity.pdbx_description
1 polymer ?
#
loop_
_entity_poly.entity_id
_entity_poly.type
_entity_poly.pdbx_seq_one_letter_code
_entity_poly.pdbx_strand_id
1 'polypeptide(L)'
;MPRMYELDDYESCLAIRGAFCLGSFHLTSKRYNRLLDYIQTFSEDKNHFNHTYIQRGYCVTTTCAHIDGDSPAHVFQECVHNLTKTNYGIDAELMELEYCRTEETVTGTPVDIPDIIFASLVGLIVLGNLVGTAYDLFRNKDNKPNRYLMTWSARVNWGRLTANYEKEDPRLCALDPVNGMKAMTLIAVIIAHSSISHYMTFVHNPAFLETVHQHPLSAILANGTAVVQTFIILSSFLVAYNVMLSLEADPDKKMGIAFWCKAILHRVIRITPLSMFVVGLTATWWRHMSDGPLWSTLVEAESARCRTKWWTHALYVNNLVMPDERCLIQTWFLAVDMQAYVITSALLIMLIRRPYTAIKVLSGLFIVSVLANFAIAYHWDLSILFLGKPDRKSVFINKISLASTVKENNVRKPACLHNDLKCM
;
A
#
# COMPACT_ATOMS: atom_id res chain seq x y z
N MET A 1 -17.31 -28.14 -5.20
CA MET A 1 -16.98 -27.15 -4.16
C MET A 1 -17.77 -25.88 -4.45
N PRO A 2 -18.35 -25.21 -3.45
CA PRO A 2 -18.99 -23.91 -3.65
C PRO A 2 -18.02 -22.90 -4.27
N ARG A 3 -18.53 -21.93 -5.05
CA ARG A 3 -17.70 -20.82 -5.52
C ARG A 3 -17.24 -19.99 -4.32
N MET A 4 -15.96 -19.60 -4.30
CA MET A 4 -15.42 -18.76 -3.24
C MET A 4 -16.07 -17.37 -3.23
N TYR A 5 -16.25 -16.77 -4.40
CA TYR A 5 -16.88 -15.47 -4.59
C TYR A 5 -18.12 -15.60 -5.45
N GLU A 6 -19.24 -15.07 -4.97
CA GLU A 6 -20.49 -15.02 -5.70
C GLU A 6 -21.25 -13.77 -5.26
N LEU A 7 -21.42 -12.85 -6.20
CA LEU A 7 -21.95 -11.50 -5.98
C LEU A 7 -23.01 -11.22 -7.04
N ASP A 8 -24.19 -10.76 -6.61
CA ASP A 8 -25.21 -10.19 -7.48
C ASP A 8 -24.78 -8.80 -7.97
N ASP A 9 -25.44 -8.31 -9.01
CA ASP A 9 -25.20 -6.98 -9.56
C ASP A 9 -25.74 -5.89 -8.60
N TYR A 10 -24.81 -5.13 -8.01
CA TYR A 10 -25.12 -4.11 -7.01
C TYR A 10 -25.96 -2.95 -7.58
N GLU A 11 -25.60 -2.44 -8.76
CA GLU A 11 -26.28 -1.30 -9.38
C GLU A 11 -27.72 -1.67 -9.77
N SER A 12 -27.91 -2.87 -10.31
CA SER A 12 -29.23 -3.41 -10.66
C SER A 12 -30.10 -3.62 -9.42
N CYS A 13 -29.53 -4.07 -8.30
CA CYS A 13 -30.25 -4.21 -7.04
C CYS A 13 -30.71 -2.86 -6.50
N LEU A 14 -29.85 -1.85 -6.53
CA LEU A 14 -30.24 -0.50 -6.09
C LEU A 14 -31.27 0.16 -7.01
N ALA A 15 -31.23 -0.11 -8.32
CA ALA A 15 -32.18 0.45 -9.29
C ALA A 15 -33.64 0.05 -9.00
N ILE A 16 -33.86 -1.09 -8.33
CA ILE A 16 -35.18 -1.58 -7.91
C ILE A 16 -35.48 -1.26 -6.43
N ARG A 17 -34.69 -0.38 -5.80
CA ARG A 17 -34.76 -0.06 -4.36
C ARG A 17 -34.53 -1.27 -3.45
N GLY A 18 -33.70 -2.20 -3.92
CA GLY A 18 -33.37 -3.42 -3.20
C GLY A 18 -32.43 -3.21 -2.01
N ALA A 19 -32.42 -4.19 -1.11
CA ALA A 19 -31.42 -4.28 -0.05
C ALA A 19 -30.27 -5.15 -0.53
N PHE A 20 -29.05 -4.61 -0.59
CA PHE A 20 -27.86 -5.38 -0.96
C PHE A 20 -27.02 -5.68 0.28
N CYS A 21 -26.72 -6.96 0.50
CA CYS A 21 -25.92 -7.40 1.64
C CYS A 21 -24.75 -8.27 1.19
N LEU A 22 -23.58 -8.01 1.76
CA LEU A 22 -22.29 -8.66 1.54
C LEU A 22 -21.78 -9.21 2.87
N GLY A 23 -21.38 -10.47 2.87
CA GLY A 23 -20.81 -11.10 4.06
C GLY A 23 -19.88 -12.26 3.75
N SER A 24 -19.04 -12.53 4.74
CA SER A 24 -18.11 -13.66 4.76
C SER A 24 -18.69 -14.78 5.63
N PHE A 25 -18.70 -16.00 5.10
CA PHE A 25 -19.26 -17.19 5.75
C PHE A 25 -18.22 -18.29 5.87
N HIS A 26 -18.26 -19.00 6.98
CA HIS A 26 -17.45 -20.20 7.22
C HIS A 26 -18.31 -21.45 7.02
N LEU A 27 -17.78 -22.40 6.25
CA LEU A 27 -18.44 -23.67 5.97
C LEU A 27 -18.23 -24.65 7.13
N THR A 28 -19.32 -25.09 7.73
CA THR A 28 -19.31 -26.04 8.85
C THR A 28 -20.25 -27.21 8.57
N SER A 29 -20.11 -28.30 9.34
CA SER A 29 -21.06 -29.40 9.28
C SER A 29 -21.12 -30.10 10.62
N LYS A 30 -22.32 -30.32 11.16
CA LYS A 30 -22.53 -31.05 12.41
C LYS A 30 -22.28 -32.56 12.28
N ARG A 31 -22.33 -33.09 11.06
CA ARG A 31 -22.09 -34.51 10.75
C ARG A 31 -20.91 -34.63 9.77
N TYR A 32 -20.31 -35.82 9.70
CA TYR A 32 -19.29 -36.08 8.69
C TYR A 32 -19.85 -35.80 7.29
N ASN A 33 -19.19 -34.91 6.57
CA ASN A 33 -19.52 -34.56 5.20
C ASN A 33 -18.26 -34.69 4.34
N ARG A 34 -18.29 -35.61 3.37
CA ARG A 34 -17.18 -35.90 2.47
C ARG A 34 -16.73 -34.69 1.64
N LEU A 35 -17.66 -33.81 1.27
CA LEU A 35 -17.33 -32.59 0.53
C LEU A 35 -16.59 -31.59 1.42
N LEU A 36 -17.00 -31.41 2.68
CA LEU A 36 -16.31 -30.51 3.60
C LEU A 36 -14.89 -31.00 3.93
N ASP A 37 -14.73 -32.30 4.14
CA ASP A 37 -13.43 -32.96 4.34
C ASP A 37 -12.50 -32.72 3.15
N TYR A 38 -12.99 -32.92 1.93
CA TYR A 38 -12.25 -32.60 0.70
C TYR A 38 -11.87 -31.10 0.61
N ILE A 39 -12.79 -30.19 0.99
CA ILE A 39 -12.53 -28.75 0.98
C ILE A 39 -11.40 -28.40 1.96
N GLN A 40 -11.42 -28.97 3.15
CA GLN A 40 -10.40 -28.77 4.17
C GLN A 40 -9.04 -29.27 3.68
N THR A 41 -8.96 -30.51 3.18
CA THR A 41 -7.71 -31.06 2.64
C THR A 41 -7.19 -30.27 1.45
N PHE A 42 -8.07 -29.81 0.54
CA PHE A 42 -7.67 -28.98 -0.59
C PHE A 42 -7.09 -27.63 -0.14
N SER A 43 -7.66 -27.05 0.93
CA SER A 43 -7.28 -25.76 1.51
C SER A 43 -6.01 -25.83 2.39
N GLU A 44 -5.52 -27.03 2.71
CA GLU A 44 -4.28 -27.20 3.49
C GLU A 44 -3.01 -26.90 2.68
N ASP A 45 -3.09 -26.96 1.34
CA ASP A 45 -1.98 -26.58 0.46
C ASP A 45 -1.71 -25.08 0.56
N LYS A 46 -0.42 -24.71 0.67
CA LYS A 46 0.02 -23.31 0.78
C LYS A 46 -0.28 -22.48 -0.48
N ASN A 47 -0.50 -23.14 -1.61
CA ASN A 47 -0.77 -22.50 -2.91
C ASN A 47 -2.27 -22.28 -3.16
N HIS A 48 -3.15 -22.86 -2.35
CA HIS A 48 -4.60 -22.70 -2.48
C HIS A 48 -5.13 -21.68 -1.47
N PHE A 49 -6.19 -20.97 -1.86
CA PHE A 49 -6.97 -20.18 -0.92
C PHE A 49 -7.67 -21.09 0.08
N ASN A 50 -8.08 -20.53 1.21
CA ASN A 50 -8.90 -21.31 2.13
C ASN A 50 -10.35 -21.35 1.67
N HIS A 51 -10.72 -22.43 0.97
CA HIS A 51 -12.06 -22.65 0.41
C HIS A 51 -13.11 -23.01 1.47
N THR A 52 -12.73 -23.12 2.75
CA THR A 52 -13.72 -23.19 3.85
C THR A 52 -14.40 -21.85 4.09
N TYR A 53 -13.80 -20.75 3.63
CA TYR A 53 -14.41 -19.42 3.66
C TYR A 53 -14.98 -19.09 2.30
N ILE A 54 -16.26 -18.74 2.29
CA ILE A 54 -16.96 -18.28 1.10
C ILE A 54 -17.52 -16.88 1.34
N GLN A 55 -17.60 -16.08 0.30
CA GLN A 55 -18.20 -14.76 0.38
C GLN A 55 -19.39 -14.67 -0.55
N ARG A 56 -20.44 -14.03 -0.04
CA ARG A 56 -21.71 -13.86 -0.74
C ARG A 56 -22.13 -12.41 -0.70
N GLY A 57 -22.57 -11.91 -1.83
CA GLY A 57 -23.19 -10.60 -1.96
C GLY A 57 -24.50 -10.76 -2.70
N TYR A 58 -25.62 -10.63 -2.02
CA TYR A 58 -26.93 -10.87 -2.63
C TYR A 58 -27.82 -9.65 -2.55
N CYS A 59 -28.63 -9.49 -3.58
CA CYS A 59 -29.79 -8.62 -3.53
C CYS A 59 -30.91 -9.34 -2.78
N VAL A 60 -31.07 -9.02 -1.50
CA VAL A 60 -31.98 -9.71 -0.59
C VAL A 60 -33.42 -9.66 -1.09
N THR A 61 -33.81 -8.54 -1.72
CA THR A 61 -35.16 -8.31 -2.25
C THR A 61 -35.52 -9.14 -3.48
N THR A 62 -34.55 -9.71 -4.20
CA THR A 62 -34.80 -10.55 -5.39
C THR A 62 -34.37 -11.99 -5.14
N THR A 63 -33.12 -12.18 -4.76
CA THR A 63 -32.49 -13.50 -4.63
C THR A 63 -33.02 -14.25 -3.41
N CYS A 64 -33.33 -13.50 -2.34
CA CYS A 64 -33.83 -14.04 -1.08
C CYS A 64 -35.29 -13.67 -0.80
N ALA A 65 -36.05 -13.27 -1.84
CA ALA A 65 -37.44 -12.81 -1.72
C ALA A 65 -38.41 -13.84 -1.13
N HIS A 66 -38.01 -15.11 -1.08
CA HIS A 66 -38.80 -16.23 -0.56
C HIS A 66 -38.65 -16.44 0.95
N ILE A 67 -37.78 -15.67 1.62
CA ILE A 67 -37.52 -15.77 3.05
C ILE A 67 -38.07 -14.52 3.72
N ASP A 68 -39.05 -14.71 4.60
CA ASP A 68 -39.61 -13.65 5.42
C ASP A 68 -38.73 -13.42 6.64
N GLY A 69 -38.45 -12.16 6.98
CA GLY A 69 -37.70 -11.81 8.18
C GLY A 69 -37.69 -10.33 8.48
N ASP A 70 -37.48 -9.99 9.75
CA ASP A 70 -37.59 -8.60 10.24
C ASP A 70 -36.43 -7.70 9.83
N SER A 71 -35.27 -8.26 9.46
CA SER A 71 -34.09 -7.49 9.03
C SER A 71 -33.45 -8.08 7.77
N PRO A 72 -33.00 -7.23 6.82
CA PRO A 72 -32.29 -7.69 5.62
C PRO A 72 -31.05 -8.53 5.93
N ALA A 73 -30.36 -8.24 7.03
CA ALA A 73 -29.19 -8.99 7.48
C ALA A 73 -29.54 -10.43 7.90
N HIS A 74 -30.65 -10.61 8.64
CA HIS A 74 -31.11 -11.93 9.04
C HIS A 74 -31.58 -12.74 7.84
N VAL A 75 -32.39 -12.13 6.96
CA VAL A 75 -32.85 -12.76 5.71
C VAL A 75 -31.65 -13.18 4.85
N PHE A 76 -30.65 -12.32 4.73
CA PHE A 76 -29.42 -12.63 4.00
C PHE A 76 -28.67 -13.83 4.59
N GLN A 77 -28.46 -13.86 5.91
CA GLN A 77 -27.78 -14.98 6.57
C GLN A 77 -28.53 -16.30 6.37
N GLU A 78 -29.84 -16.29 6.57
CA GLU A 78 -30.68 -17.49 6.42
C GLU A 78 -30.73 -17.96 4.96
N CYS A 79 -30.81 -17.03 4.01
CA CYS A 79 -30.76 -17.30 2.59
C CYS A 79 -29.47 -18.01 2.18
N VAL A 80 -28.31 -17.48 2.59
CA VAL A 80 -27.01 -18.10 2.31
C VAL A 80 -26.91 -19.48 2.96
N HIS A 81 -27.38 -19.64 4.20
CA HIS A 81 -27.42 -20.92 4.88
C HIS A 81 -28.28 -21.95 4.14
N ASN A 82 -29.52 -21.60 3.78
CA ASN A 82 -30.47 -22.48 3.11
C ASN A 82 -29.99 -22.87 1.70
N LEU A 83 -29.47 -21.93 0.92
CA LEU A 83 -28.92 -22.20 -0.41
C LEU A 83 -27.70 -23.12 -0.33
N THR A 84 -26.78 -22.87 0.60
CA THR A 84 -25.57 -23.70 0.77
C THR A 84 -25.93 -25.11 1.21
N LYS A 85 -26.87 -25.23 2.16
CA LYS A 85 -27.34 -26.50 2.67
C LYS A 85 -28.08 -27.31 1.61
N THR A 86 -28.91 -26.67 0.80
CA THR A 86 -29.69 -27.33 -0.26
C THR A 86 -28.80 -27.80 -1.39
N ASN A 87 -27.85 -26.97 -1.83
CA ASN A 87 -27.00 -27.28 -2.98
C ASN A 87 -25.83 -28.20 -2.65
N TYR A 88 -25.29 -28.14 -1.42
CA TYR A 88 -24.04 -28.82 -1.04
C TYR A 88 -24.17 -29.72 0.20
N GLY A 89 -25.26 -29.65 0.97
CA GLY A 89 -25.43 -30.43 2.20
C GLY A 89 -24.51 -30.01 3.34
N ILE A 90 -24.00 -28.78 3.32
CA ILE A 90 -23.07 -28.19 4.30
C ILE A 90 -23.72 -26.94 4.91
N ASP A 91 -23.47 -26.69 6.19
CA ASP A 91 -23.96 -25.49 6.87
C ASP A 91 -23.03 -24.30 6.57
N ALA A 92 -23.60 -23.11 6.39
CA ALA A 92 -22.84 -21.85 6.31
C ALA A 92 -23.14 -21.00 7.54
N GLU A 93 -22.10 -20.57 8.24
CA GLU A 93 -22.17 -19.71 9.42
C GLU A 93 -21.61 -18.33 9.08
N LEU A 94 -22.37 -17.27 9.38
CA LEU A 94 -21.93 -15.89 9.13
C LEU A 94 -20.79 -15.54 10.08
N MET A 95 -19.64 -15.18 9.51
CA MET A 95 -18.47 -14.72 10.26
C MET A 95 -18.48 -13.21 10.44
N GLU A 96 -18.69 -12.49 9.34
CA GLU A 96 -18.65 -11.04 9.31
C GLU A 96 -19.63 -10.51 8.26
N LEU A 97 -20.46 -9.55 8.67
CA LEU A 97 -21.33 -8.80 7.77
C LEU A 97 -20.61 -7.51 7.37
N GLU A 98 -20.11 -7.48 6.14
CA GLU A 98 -19.26 -6.40 5.62
C GLU A 98 -20.09 -5.18 5.16
N TYR A 99 -21.26 -5.45 4.56
CA TYR A 99 -22.16 -4.42 4.05
C TYR A 99 -23.60 -4.95 4.07
N CYS A 100 -24.56 -4.13 4.47
CA CYS A 100 -25.99 -4.46 4.32
C CYS A 100 -26.79 -3.16 4.39
N ARG A 101 -27.06 -2.57 3.23
CA ARG A 101 -27.73 -1.26 3.12
C ARG A 101 -28.88 -1.33 2.13
N THR A 102 -29.95 -0.60 2.45
CA THR A 102 -31.06 -0.25 1.55
C THR A 102 -30.82 1.13 0.94
N GLU A 103 -31.47 1.46 -0.18
CA GLU A 103 -31.39 2.79 -0.83
C GLU A 103 -31.58 3.95 0.16
N GLU A 104 -32.51 3.82 1.12
CA GLU A 104 -32.78 4.84 2.15
C GLU A 104 -31.61 5.08 3.12
N THR A 105 -30.70 4.11 3.25
CA THR A 105 -29.49 4.18 4.09
C THR A 105 -28.21 4.52 3.30
N VAL A 106 -28.31 4.74 1.98
CA VAL A 106 -27.18 5.15 1.09
C VAL A 106 -26.81 6.64 1.28
N THR A 107 -27.22 7.26 2.38
CA THR A 107 -26.70 8.59 2.73
C THR A 107 -25.20 8.48 2.97
N GLY A 108 -24.41 8.97 2.01
CA GLY A 108 -22.95 8.96 2.07
C GLY A 108 -22.43 9.55 3.37
N THR A 109 -21.21 9.16 3.74
CA THR A 109 -20.65 9.60 5.01
C THR A 109 -20.67 11.14 5.13
N PRO A 110 -21.09 11.72 6.26
CA PRO A 110 -21.21 13.17 6.36
C PRO A 110 -19.84 13.85 6.27
N VAL A 111 -19.86 15.05 5.68
CA VAL A 111 -18.70 15.94 5.58
C VAL A 111 -18.38 16.49 6.96
N ASP A 112 -17.11 16.41 7.36
CA ASP A 112 -16.66 16.87 8.67
C ASP A 112 -15.59 17.97 8.61
N ILE A 113 -15.09 18.39 9.77
CA ILE A 113 -14.14 19.50 9.89
C ILE A 113 -12.84 19.24 9.11
N PRO A 114 -12.16 18.07 9.25
CA PRO A 114 -11.01 17.73 8.42
C PRO A 114 -11.27 17.86 6.91
N ASP A 115 -12.43 17.41 6.44
CA ASP A 115 -12.79 17.50 5.02
C ASP A 115 -12.87 18.96 4.55
N ILE A 116 -13.50 19.84 5.37
CA ILE A 116 -13.62 21.27 5.08
C ILE A 116 -12.25 21.95 5.08
N ILE A 117 -11.39 21.63 6.07
CA ILE A 117 -10.02 22.17 6.15
C ILE A 117 -9.23 21.77 4.91
N PHE A 118 -9.26 20.49 4.53
CA PHE A 118 -8.54 20.03 3.34
C PHE A 118 -9.09 20.67 2.06
N ALA A 119 -10.41 20.73 1.89
CA ALA A 119 -11.04 21.39 0.74
C ALA A 119 -10.65 22.87 0.65
N SER A 120 -10.60 23.58 1.78
CA SER A 120 -10.18 24.97 1.82
C SER A 120 -8.71 25.14 1.41
N LEU A 121 -7.82 24.24 1.85
CA LEU A 121 -6.41 24.23 1.46
C LEU A 121 -6.26 24.00 -0.05
N VAL A 122 -6.97 23.02 -0.62
CA VAL A 122 -6.96 22.76 -2.07
C VAL A 122 -7.52 23.97 -2.83
N GLY A 123 -8.61 24.56 -2.34
CA GLY A 123 -9.20 25.78 -2.90
C GLY A 123 -8.21 26.95 -2.94
N LEU A 124 -7.43 27.16 -1.88
CA LEU A 124 -6.37 28.18 -1.84
C LEU A 124 -5.25 27.91 -2.84
N ILE A 125 -4.84 26.65 -3.01
CA ILE A 125 -3.82 26.26 -4.00
C ILE A 125 -4.33 26.53 -5.42
N VAL A 126 -5.57 26.13 -5.71
CA VAL A 126 -6.21 26.37 -7.02
C VAL A 126 -6.36 27.87 -7.27
N LEU A 127 -6.84 28.64 -6.28
CA LEU A 127 -6.96 30.09 -6.36
C LEU A 127 -5.60 30.75 -6.63
N GLY A 128 -4.54 30.35 -5.91
CA GLY A 128 -3.18 30.82 -6.16
C GLY A 128 -2.76 30.60 -7.60
N ASN A 129 -2.99 29.39 -8.13
CA ASN A 129 -2.69 29.06 -9.53
C ASN A 129 -3.49 29.90 -10.53
N LEU A 130 -4.78 30.14 -10.27
CA LEU A 130 -5.64 30.98 -11.10
C LEU A 130 -5.14 32.43 -11.12
N VAL A 131 -4.86 33.01 -9.94
CA VAL A 131 -4.36 34.39 -9.81
C VAL A 131 -2.98 34.55 -10.45
N GLY A 132 -2.06 33.60 -10.22
CA GLY A 132 -0.73 33.62 -10.82
C GLY A 132 -0.75 33.49 -12.34
N THR A 133 -1.63 32.63 -12.86
CA THR A 133 -1.79 32.45 -14.31
C THR A 133 -2.46 33.65 -14.96
N ALA A 134 -3.48 34.24 -14.33
CA ALA A 134 -4.11 35.47 -14.80
C ALA A 134 -3.09 36.62 -14.83
N TYR A 135 -2.28 36.79 -13.78
CA TYR A 135 -1.21 37.78 -13.76
C TYR A 135 -0.21 37.59 -14.91
N ASP A 136 0.19 36.35 -15.20
CA ASP A 136 1.12 36.09 -16.31
C ASP A 136 0.52 36.40 -17.69
N LEU A 137 -0.79 36.20 -17.88
CA LEU A 137 -1.48 36.50 -19.13
C LEU A 137 -1.74 37.99 -19.35
N PHE A 138 -2.11 38.71 -18.28
CA PHE A 138 -2.52 40.12 -18.37
C PHE A 138 -1.43 41.13 -18.04
N ARG A 139 -0.26 40.69 -17.54
CA ARG A 139 0.86 41.61 -17.28
C ARG A 139 1.37 42.23 -18.56
N ASN A 140 1.75 43.50 -18.47
CA ASN A 140 2.54 44.12 -19.51
C ASN A 140 3.93 43.45 -19.56
N LYS A 141 4.35 42.98 -20.74
CA LYS A 141 5.62 42.26 -20.94
C LYS A 141 6.85 43.14 -20.72
N ASP A 142 6.69 44.46 -20.78
CA ASP A 142 7.78 45.42 -20.62
C ASP A 142 8.19 45.61 -19.15
N ASN A 143 7.32 45.27 -18.19
CA ASN A 143 7.60 45.40 -16.77
C ASN A 143 8.26 44.15 -16.18
N LYS A 144 9.16 44.35 -15.20
CA LYS A 144 9.76 43.24 -14.45
C LYS A 144 8.65 42.41 -13.77
N PRO A 145 8.58 41.08 -14.00
CA PRO A 145 7.56 40.25 -13.39
C PRO A 145 7.71 40.17 -11.87
N ASN A 146 6.60 40.22 -11.15
CA ASN A 146 6.58 39.88 -9.73
C ASN A 146 6.86 38.38 -9.55
N ARG A 147 8.00 38.06 -8.92
CA ARG A 147 8.46 36.68 -8.74
C ARG A 147 7.48 35.82 -7.94
N TYR A 148 6.76 36.38 -6.96
CA TYR A 148 5.84 35.61 -6.13
C TYR A 148 4.61 35.15 -6.91
N LEU A 149 4.01 36.03 -7.73
CA LEU A 149 2.86 35.69 -8.56
C LEU A 149 3.22 34.74 -9.70
N MET A 150 4.41 34.92 -10.29
CA MET A 150 4.90 34.03 -11.34
C MET A 150 5.15 32.60 -10.88
N THR A 151 5.46 32.37 -9.59
CA THR A 151 5.61 31.02 -9.02
C THR A 151 4.30 30.23 -9.08
N TRP A 152 3.15 30.90 -9.11
CA TRP A 152 1.84 30.28 -9.22
C TRP A 152 1.32 30.20 -10.67
N SER A 153 2.05 30.71 -11.68
CA SER A 153 1.61 30.59 -13.08
C SER A 153 1.72 29.13 -13.53
N ALA A 154 0.57 28.51 -13.78
CA ALA A 154 0.50 27.13 -14.27
C ALA A 154 1.18 26.99 -15.64
N ARG A 155 1.09 28.01 -16.50
CA ARG A 155 1.73 28.02 -17.82
C ARG A 155 3.25 27.98 -17.73
N VAL A 156 3.83 28.83 -16.88
CA VAL A 156 5.29 28.90 -16.71
C VAL A 156 5.81 27.64 -16.02
N ASN A 157 5.09 27.15 -15.00
CA ASN A 157 5.45 25.92 -14.32
C ASN A 157 5.34 24.70 -15.25
N TRP A 158 4.32 24.64 -16.12
CA TRP A 158 4.20 23.62 -17.15
C TRP A 158 5.38 23.66 -18.13
N GLY A 159 5.72 24.85 -18.62
CA GLY A 159 6.88 25.04 -19.50
C GLY A 159 8.19 24.63 -18.84
N ARG A 160 8.35 24.84 -17.53
CA ARG A 160 9.51 24.34 -16.76
C ARG A 160 9.48 22.84 -16.55
N LEU A 161 8.30 22.26 -16.34
CA LEU A 161 8.13 20.82 -16.13
C LEU A 161 8.47 20.03 -17.41
N THR A 162 8.12 20.56 -18.58
CA THR A 162 8.39 19.94 -19.88
C THR A 162 9.69 20.43 -20.53
N ALA A 163 10.43 21.32 -19.88
CA ALA A 163 11.70 21.80 -20.41
C ALA A 163 12.76 20.69 -20.32
N ASN A 164 13.53 20.54 -21.39
CA ASN A 164 14.80 19.83 -21.30
C ASN A 164 15.76 20.65 -20.43
N TYR A 165 16.55 20.00 -19.58
CA TYR A 165 17.62 20.64 -18.80
C TYR A 165 18.78 21.04 -19.72
N GLU A 166 18.51 21.89 -20.72
CA GLU A 166 19.40 22.12 -21.86
C GLU A 166 20.55 23.10 -21.54
N LYS A 167 20.86 23.36 -20.25
CA LYS A 167 21.84 24.37 -19.84
C LYS A 167 22.61 24.07 -18.56
N GLU A 168 22.70 22.82 -18.12
CA GLU A 168 23.51 22.46 -16.95
C GLU A 168 24.71 21.58 -17.32
N ASP A 169 25.76 21.68 -16.51
CA ASP A 169 27.03 20.95 -16.55
C ASP A 169 26.94 19.60 -17.29
N PRO A 170 27.79 19.31 -18.29
CA PRO A 170 27.79 18.04 -19.04
C PRO A 170 27.74 16.78 -18.15
N ARG A 171 28.24 16.89 -16.91
CA ARG A 171 28.22 15.85 -15.88
C ARG A 171 26.81 15.50 -15.40
N LEU A 172 25.90 16.47 -15.36
CA LEU A 172 24.49 16.28 -14.97
C LEU A 172 23.67 15.67 -16.11
N CYS A 173 23.94 16.06 -17.36
CA CYS A 173 23.32 15.43 -18.54
C CYS A 173 23.66 13.92 -18.63
N ALA A 174 24.84 13.51 -18.15
CA ALA A 174 25.19 12.10 -18.08
C ALA A 174 24.28 11.27 -17.14
N LEU A 175 23.47 11.92 -16.29
CA LEU A 175 22.50 11.27 -15.41
C LEU A 175 21.11 11.11 -16.04
N ASP A 176 20.89 11.56 -17.28
CA ASP A 176 19.58 11.43 -17.95
C ASP A 176 19.09 9.97 -18.09
N PRO A 177 19.94 8.99 -18.46
CA PRO A 177 19.52 7.59 -18.49
C PRO A 177 19.04 7.09 -17.13
N VAL A 178 19.63 7.59 -16.05
CA VAL A 178 19.22 7.28 -14.68
C VAL A 178 17.81 7.79 -14.37
N ASN A 179 17.49 9.01 -14.84
CA ASN A 179 16.16 9.58 -14.68
C ASN A 179 15.11 8.81 -15.51
N GLY A 180 15.46 8.39 -16.73
CA GLY A 180 14.60 7.52 -17.56
C GLY A 180 14.33 6.17 -16.89
N MET A 181 15.37 5.54 -16.33
CA MET A 181 15.26 4.27 -15.61
C MET A 181 14.30 4.38 -14.42
N LYS A 182 14.40 5.46 -13.63
CA LYS A 182 13.47 5.74 -12.51
C LYS A 182 12.03 5.89 -12.97
N ALA A 183 11.78 6.57 -14.09
CA ALA A 183 10.43 6.76 -14.60
C ALA A 183 9.81 5.42 -15.01
N MET A 184 10.55 4.60 -15.76
CA MET A 184 10.09 3.27 -16.18
C MET A 184 9.83 2.34 -14.99
N THR A 185 10.72 2.33 -13.99
CA THR A 185 10.54 1.50 -12.80
C THR A 185 9.38 1.98 -11.93
N LEU A 186 9.13 3.30 -11.84
CA LEU A 186 7.94 3.81 -11.14
C LEU A 186 6.63 3.37 -11.83
N ILE A 187 6.58 3.39 -13.17
CA ILE A 187 5.42 2.89 -13.92
C ILE A 187 5.20 1.40 -13.64
N ALA A 188 6.25 0.59 -13.67
CA ALA A 188 6.16 -0.84 -13.36
C ALA A 188 5.66 -1.09 -11.92
N VAL A 189 6.12 -0.29 -10.95
CA VAL A 189 5.67 -0.36 -9.55
C VAL A 189 4.19 0.02 -9.40
N ILE A 190 3.72 1.04 -10.12
CA ILE A 190 2.30 1.43 -10.13
C ILE A 190 1.44 0.29 -10.67
N ILE A 191 1.83 -0.31 -11.80
CA ILE A 191 1.12 -1.46 -12.38
C ILE A 191 1.10 -2.61 -11.38
N ALA A 192 2.25 -2.96 -10.79
CA ALA A 192 2.35 -4.06 -9.84
C ALA A 192 1.44 -3.85 -8.61
N HIS A 193 1.45 -2.66 -7.99
CA HIS A 193 0.59 -2.36 -6.84
C HIS A 193 -0.90 -2.32 -7.21
N SER A 194 -1.24 -1.86 -8.41
CA SER A 194 -2.62 -1.87 -8.90
C SER A 194 -3.12 -3.31 -9.07
N SER A 195 -2.31 -4.17 -9.70
CA SER A 195 -2.62 -5.60 -9.85
C SER A 195 -2.73 -6.31 -8.50
N ILE A 196 -1.79 -6.05 -7.57
CA ILE A 196 -1.86 -6.62 -6.21
C ILE A 196 -3.16 -6.18 -5.53
N SER A 197 -3.52 -4.90 -5.61
CA SER A 197 -4.76 -4.40 -5.00
C SER A 197 -5.98 -5.11 -5.58
N HIS A 198 -6.02 -5.35 -6.89
CA HIS A 198 -7.08 -6.11 -7.52
C HIS A 198 -7.12 -7.58 -7.06
N TYR A 199 -5.97 -8.25 -6.94
CA TYR A 199 -5.88 -9.63 -6.44
C TYR A 199 -6.33 -9.79 -4.98
N MET A 200 -6.28 -8.72 -4.18
CA MET A 200 -6.78 -8.74 -2.80
C MET A 200 -8.31 -8.57 -2.70
N THR A 201 -8.98 -8.29 -3.81
CA THR A 201 -10.44 -8.12 -3.88
C THR A 201 -11.13 -9.38 -4.43
N PHE A 202 -12.45 -9.30 -4.65
CA PHE A 202 -13.26 -10.38 -5.16
C PHE A 202 -12.91 -10.66 -6.63
N VAL A 203 -12.44 -11.87 -6.92
CA VAL A 203 -12.03 -12.26 -8.28
C VAL A 203 -12.94 -13.35 -8.83
N HIS A 204 -13.38 -13.23 -10.09
CA HIS A 204 -14.25 -14.23 -10.69
C HIS A 204 -13.57 -15.62 -10.79
N ASN A 205 -12.25 -15.67 -10.98
CA ASN A 205 -11.49 -16.91 -11.13
C ASN A 205 -10.33 -17.00 -10.11
N PRO A 206 -10.60 -17.43 -8.87
CA PRO A 206 -9.55 -17.61 -7.86
C PRO A 206 -8.53 -18.70 -8.24
N ALA A 207 -8.94 -19.74 -8.97
CA ALA A 207 -8.04 -20.81 -9.41
C ALA A 207 -6.91 -20.30 -10.33
N PHE A 208 -7.19 -19.27 -11.15
CA PHE A 208 -6.14 -18.62 -11.92
C PHE A 208 -5.06 -18.03 -11.01
N LEU A 209 -5.43 -17.39 -9.89
CA LEU A 209 -4.46 -16.82 -8.95
C LEU A 209 -3.68 -17.90 -8.19
N GLU A 210 -4.32 -19.00 -7.81
CA GLU A 210 -3.64 -20.15 -7.17
C GLU A 210 -2.54 -20.73 -8.07
N THR A 211 -2.80 -20.78 -9.39
CA THR A 211 -1.82 -21.25 -10.38
C THR A 211 -0.80 -20.18 -10.79
N VAL A 212 -1.15 -18.89 -10.74
CA VAL A 212 -0.26 -17.82 -11.21
C VAL A 212 1.05 -17.77 -10.41
N HIS A 213 0.99 -18.10 -9.11
CA HIS A 213 2.16 -18.15 -8.22
C HIS A 213 3.19 -19.21 -8.62
N GLN A 214 2.78 -20.22 -9.39
CA GLN A 214 3.68 -21.25 -9.91
C GLN A 214 4.42 -20.78 -11.17
N HIS A 215 3.97 -19.68 -11.80
CA HIS A 215 4.60 -19.15 -13.00
C HIS A 215 5.88 -18.37 -12.64
N PRO A 216 7.03 -18.61 -13.31
CA PRO A 216 8.31 -17.99 -12.96
C PRO A 216 8.31 -16.45 -13.05
N LEU A 217 7.52 -15.87 -13.97
CA LEU A 217 7.36 -14.41 -14.05
C LEU A 217 6.67 -13.82 -12.80
N SER A 218 5.78 -14.58 -12.16
CA SER A 218 5.13 -14.13 -10.91
C SER A 218 6.14 -14.04 -9.76
N ALA A 219 7.17 -14.89 -9.75
CA ALA A 219 8.23 -14.85 -8.75
C ALA A 219 9.05 -13.55 -8.84
N ILE A 220 9.25 -13.01 -10.05
CA ILE A 220 9.90 -11.71 -10.26
C ILE A 220 9.07 -10.58 -9.66
N LEU A 221 7.75 -10.59 -9.92
CA LEU A 221 6.80 -9.62 -9.34
C LEU A 221 6.71 -9.76 -7.81
N ALA A 222 6.72 -11.00 -7.29
CA ALA A 222 6.72 -11.29 -5.86
C ALA A 222 7.99 -10.78 -5.16
N ASN A 223 9.11 -10.69 -5.87
CA ASN A 223 10.35 -10.06 -5.39
C ASN A 223 10.40 -8.53 -5.65
N GLY A 224 9.24 -7.86 -5.65
CA GLY A 224 9.14 -6.42 -5.90
C GLY A 224 9.96 -5.54 -4.94
N THR A 225 10.37 -6.07 -3.78
CA THR A 225 11.30 -5.39 -2.86
C THR A 225 12.67 -5.11 -3.49
N ALA A 226 13.13 -5.94 -4.43
CA ALA A 226 14.39 -5.71 -5.16
C ALA A 226 14.34 -4.45 -6.04
N VAL A 227 13.16 -4.14 -6.61
CA VAL A 227 12.95 -2.89 -7.36
C VAL A 227 13.10 -1.69 -6.43
N VAL A 228 12.52 -1.75 -5.23
CA VAL A 228 12.65 -0.69 -4.22
C VAL A 228 14.10 -0.51 -3.75
N GLN A 229 14.85 -1.61 -3.57
CA GLN A 229 16.28 -1.54 -3.23
C GLN A 229 17.08 -0.78 -4.30
N THR A 230 16.76 -0.99 -5.58
CA THR A 230 17.40 -0.26 -6.69
C THR A 230 17.18 1.24 -6.57
N PHE A 231 15.96 1.68 -6.21
CA PHE A 231 15.68 3.10 -5.95
C PHE A 231 16.48 3.67 -4.79
N ILE A 232 16.60 2.94 -3.68
CA ILE A 232 17.34 3.39 -2.49
C ILE A 232 18.84 3.50 -2.81
N ILE A 233 19.39 2.54 -3.55
CA ILE A 233 20.80 2.57 -4.01
C ILE A 233 21.04 3.80 -4.88
N LEU A 234 20.15 4.04 -5.84
CA LEU A 234 20.26 5.16 -6.78
C LEU A 234 20.12 6.53 -6.09
N SER A 235 19.19 6.62 -5.14
CA SER A 235 19.00 7.76 -4.25
C SER A 235 20.29 8.06 -3.47
N SER A 236 20.91 7.03 -2.88
CA SER A 236 22.16 7.14 -2.12
C SER A 236 23.35 7.53 -3.00
N PHE A 237 23.48 6.93 -4.19
CA PHE A 237 24.51 7.26 -5.17
C PHE A 237 24.45 8.73 -5.58
N LEU A 238 23.26 9.22 -5.95
CA LEU A 238 23.08 10.61 -6.38
C LEU A 238 23.41 11.60 -5.26
N VAL A 239 23.10 11.27 -4.01
CA VAL A 239 23.47 12.11 -2.86
C VAL A 239 24.98 12.18 -2.72
N ALA A 240 25.68 11.04 -2.75
CA ALA A 240 27.13 11.00 -2.68
C ALA A 240 27.77 11.79 -3.84
N TYR A 241 27.30 11.54 -5.06
CA TYR A 241 27.78 12.18 -6.29
C TYR A 241 27.64 13.71 -6.24
N ASN A 242 26.45 14.21 -5.93
CA ASN A 242 26.20 15.65 -5.87
C ASN A 242 26.99 16.34 -4.75
N VAL A 243 27.17 15.68 -3.60
CA VAL A 243 27.98 16.24 -2.52
C VAL A 243 29.46 16.30 -2.92
N MET A 244 29.99 15.26 -3.57
CA MET A 244 31.36 15.23 -4.09
C MET A 244 31.58 16.33 -5.13
N LEU A 245 30.67 16.49 -6.10
CA LEU A 245 30.73 17.62 -7.05
C LEU A 245 30.73 18.97 -6.34
N SER A 246 29.93 19.11 -5.29
CA SER A 246 29.86 20.35 -4.54
C SER A 246 31.11 20.66 -3.70
N LEU A 247 31.94 19.65 -3.42
CA LEU A 247 33.25 19.79 -2.78
C LEU A 247 34.37 20.00 -3.79
N GLU A 248 34.25 19.43 -4.99
CA GLU A 248 35.17 19.73 -6.09
C GLU A 248 35.07 21.21 -6.50
N ALA A 249 33.84 21.75 -6.52
CA ALA A 249 33.60 23.16 -6.81
C ALA A 249 34.02 24.12 -5.68
N ASP A 250 33.99 23.66 -4.42
CA ASP A 250 34.41 24.43 -3.24
C ASP A 250 35.08 23.49 -2.22
N PRO A 251 36.43 23.32 -2.30
CA PRO A 251 37.17 22.41 -1.43
C PRO A 251 37.09 22.76 0.07
N ASP A 252 36.96 24.04 0.38
CA ASP A 252 36.94 24.59 1.75
C ASP A 252 35.55 24.59 2.37
N LYS A 253 34.54 24.11 1.62
CA LYS A 253 33.15 24.03 2.07
C LYS A 253 33.04 23.29 3.41
N LYS A 254 32.39 23.94 4.37
CA LYS A 254 32.20 23.41 5.73
C LYS A 254 31.15 22.30 5.74
N MET A 255 31.63 21.06 5.72
CA MET A 255 30.82 19.84 5.85
C MET A 255 30.57 19.50 7.33
N GLY A 256 29.79 20.33 7.99
CA GLY A 256 29.41 20.16 9.39
C GLY A 256 27.94 19.86 9.59
N ILE A 257 27.50 19.87 10.85
CA ILE A 257 26.11 19.64 11.26
C ILE A 257 25.15 20.61 10.54
N ALA A 258 25.54 21.88 10.38
CA ALA A 258 24.71 22.87 9.68
C ALA A 258 24.44 22.49 8.20
N PHE A 259 25.45 21.96 7.49
CA PHE A 259 25.28 21.48 6.12
C PHE A 259 24.36 20.25 6.09
N TRP A 260 24.54 19.32 7.03
CA TRP A 260 23.69 18.14 7.17
C TRP A 260 22.22 18.50 7.42
N CYS A 261 21.94 19.38 8.39
CA CYS A 261 20.58 19.86 8.67
C CYS A 261 19.97 20.56 7.45
N LYS A 262 20.75 21.38 6.73
CA LYS A 262 20.29 22.04 5.49
C LYS A 262 19.94 21.03 4.40
N ALA A 263 20.75 19.97 4.24
CA ALA A 263 20.51 18.90 3.27
C ALA A 263 19.21 18.13 3.58
N ILE A 264 18.99 17.78 4.85
CA ILE A 264 17.74 17.15 5.32
C ILE A 264 16.55 18.07 5.07
N LEU A 265 16.63 19.34 5.48
CA LEU A 265 15.55 20.30 5.33
C LEU A 265 15.16 20.49 3.86
N HIS A 266 16.15 20.61 2.97
CA HIS A 266 15.89 20.75 1.52
C HIS A 266 15.16 19.52 0.96
N ARG A 267 15.53 18.31 1.41
CA ARG A 267 14.86 17.08 0.99
C ARG A 267 13.43 17.00 1.53
N VAL A 268 13.21 17.35 2.80
CA VAL A 268 11.88 17.39 3.44
C VAL A 268 10.97 18.38 2.71
N ILE A 269 11.42 19.61 2.45
CA ILE A 269 10.64 20.62 1.72
C ILE A 269 10.28 20.16 0.30
N ARG A 270 11.14 19.37 -0.35
CA ARG A 270 10.88 18.84 -1.69
C ARG A 270 9.83 17.73 -1.70
N ILE A 271 9.86 16.82 -0.72
CA ILE A 271 9.07 15.57 -0.76
C ILE A 271 7.78 15.69 0.05
N THR A 272 7.88 16.23 1.27
CA THR A 272 6.79 16.21 2.25
C THR A 272 5.51 16.93 1.79
N PRO A 273 5.55 18.07 1.08
CA PRO A 273 4.31 18.74 0.67
C PRO A 273 3.41 17.86 -0.21
N LEU A 274 4.01 17.16 -1.18
CA LEU A 274 3.27 16.27 -2.07
C LEU A 274 2.80 15.01 -1.33
N SER A 275 3.65 14.39 -0.50
CA SER A 275 3.25 13.19 0.24
C SER A 275 2.11 13.48 1.22
N MET A 276 2.17 14.62 1.93
CA MET A 276 1.12 15.03 2.86
C MET A 276 -0.17 15.45 2.15
N PHE A 277 -0.09 15.98 0.93
CA PHE A 277 -1.27 16.22 0.11
C PHE A 277 -2.00 14.91 -0.21
N VAL A 278 -1.27 13.85 -0.62
CA VAL A 278 -1.86 12.54 -0.90
C VAL A 278 -2.45 11.92 0.37
N VAL A 279 -1.72 11.95 1.49
CA VAL A 279 -2.24 11.48 2.80
C VAL A 279 -3.51 12.24 3.20
N GLY A 280 -3.53 13.56 3.03
CA GLY A 280 -4.68 14.40 3.31
C GLY A 280 -5.89 14.04 2.45
N LEU A 281 -5.68 13.85 1.13
CA LEU A 281 -6.73 13.43 0.20
C LEU A 281 -7.33 12.08 0.60
N THR A 282 -6.49 11.10 0.93
CA THR A 282 -6.93 9.78 1.39
C THR A 282 -7.67 9.84 2.72
N ALA A 283 -7.18 10.63 3.66
CA ALA A 283 -7.78 10.77 4.98
C ALA A 283 -9.12 11.53 4.96
N THR A 284 -9.43 12.28 3.90
CA THR A 284 -10.62 13.17 3.88
C THR A 284 -11.55 12.84 2.71
N TRP A 285 -11.22 13.30 1.51
CA TRP A 285 -12.14 13.30 0.37
C TRP A 285 -12.23 11.96 -0.37
N TRP A 286 -11.26 11.06 -0.25
CA TRP A 286 -11.33 9.77 -0.95
C TRP A 286 -12.58 8.99 -0.54
N ARG A 287 -12.96 8.95 0.75
CA ARG A 287 -14.19 8.25 1.20
C ARG A 287 -15.49 8.77 0.56
N HIS A 288 -15.50 10.01 0.06
CA HIS A 288 -16.66 10.66 -0.54
C HIS A 288 -16.74 10.52 -2.07
N MET A 289 -15.74 9.91 -2.72
CA MET A 289 -15.67 9.87 -4.19
C MET A 289 -16.63 8.87 -4.85
N SER A 290 -17.10 7.87 -4.11
CA SER A 290 -18.02 6.83 -4.58
C SER A 290 -18.75 6.22 -3.37
N ASP A 291 -19.67 5.30 -3.64
CA ASP A 291 -20.21 4.35 -2.66
C ASP A 291 -20.19 2.94 -3.26
N GLY A 292 -20.43 1.93 -2.43
CA GLY A 292 -20.57 0.54 -2.87
C GLY A 292 -20.27 -0.48 -1.76
N PRO A 293 -20.58 -1.76 -1.99
CA PRO A 293 -20.39 -2.82 -1.00
C PRO A 293 -18.91 -3.06 -0.67
N LEU A 294 -18.01 -2.77 -1.61
CA LEU A 294 -16.56 -2.82 -1.41
C LEU A 294 -15.96 -1.50 -0.95
N TRP A 295 -16.71 -0.40 -1.03
CA TRP A 295 -16.19 0.93 -0.76
C TRP A 295 -15.96 1.15 0.73
N SER A 296 -16.89 0.67 1.58
CA SER A 296 -16.76 0.73 3.04
C SER A 296 -15.55 -0.06 3.54
N THR A 297 -15.37 -1.29 3.06
CA THR A 297 -14.31 -2.18 3.52
C THR A 297 -12.93 -1.82 2.99
N LEU A 298 -12.85 -1.24 1.78
CA LEU A 298 -11.57 -0.86 1.17
C LEU A 298 -11.22 0.61 1.40
N VAL A 299 -12.09 1.53 0.98
CA VAL A 299 -11.76 2.96 0.93
C VAL A 299 -12.08 3.66 2.25
N GLU A 300 -13.25 3.45 2.84
CA GLU A 300 -13.60 4.09 4.12
C GLU A 300 -12.69 3.57 5.26
N ALA A 301 -12.44 2.26 5.30
CA ALA A 301 -11.51 1.66 6.26
C ALA A 301 -10.08 2.21 6.11
N GLU A 302 -9.58 2.36 4.88
CA GLU A 302 -8.28 2.97 4.61
C GLU A 302 -8.24 4.44 5.04
N SER A 303 -9.28 5.19 4.69
CA SER A 303 -9.43 6.59 5.08
C SER A 303 -9.41 6.74 6.61
N ALA A 304 -10.13 5.89 7.35
CA ALA A 304 -10.13 5.87 8.81
C ALA A 304 -8.73 5.61 9.41
N ARG A 305 -7.96 4.68 8.84
CA ARG A 305 -6.55 4.45 9.23
C ARG A 305 -5.68 5.68 8.95
N CYS A 306 -5.86 6.32 7.80
CA CYS A 306 -5.11 7.51 7.43
C CYS A 306 -5.41 8.72 8.33
N ARG A 307 -6.66 8.90 8.76
CA ARG A 307 -7.06 9.97 9.68
C ARG A 307 -6.42 9.87 11.06
N THR A 308 -6.17 8.66 11.54
CA THR A 308 -5.50 8.46 12.84
C THR A 308 -3.98 8.54 12.72
N LYS A 309 -3.41 8.15 11.57
CA LYS A 309 -1.96 7.99 11.39
C LYS A 309 -1.28 8.97 10.45
N TRP A 310 -1.96 10.00 9.95
CA TRP A 310 -1.37 10.97 9.03
C TRP A 310 -0.02 11.54 9.51
N TRP A 311 0.13 11.78 10.82
CA TRP A 311 1.35 12.33 11.42
C TRP A 311 2.56 11.42 11.25
N THR A 312 2.35 10.09 11.17
CA THR A 312 3.44 9.12 10.98
C THR A 312 4.09 9.27 9.61
N HIS A 313 3.33 9.71 8.60
CA HIS A 313 3.86 10.01 7.26
C HIS A 313 4.65 11.32 7.25
N ALA A 314 4.22 12.33 8.03
CA ALA A 314 4.95 13.60 8.16
C ALA A 314 6.33 13.41 8.80
N LEU A 315 6.43 12.49 9.76
CA LEU A 315 7.68 12.14 10.46
C LEU A 315 8.47 11.01 9.78
N TYR A 316 7.98 10.42 8.69
CA TYR A 316 8.60 9.27 8.00
C TYR A 316 8.84 8.07 8.94
N VAL A 317 7.86 7.75 9.80
CA VAL A 317 7.89 6.61 10.73
C VAL A 317 6.70 5.66 10.56
N ASN A 318 5.95 5.80 9.47
CA ASN A 318 4.77 4.98 9.17
C ASN A 318 5.10 3.49 8.94
N ASN A 319 6.37 3.13 8.73
CA ASN A 319 6.86 1.75 8.67
C ASN A 319 7.24 1.17 10.05
N LEU A 320 7.41 2.00 11.08
CA LEU A 320 7.85 1.59 12.42
C LEU A 320 6.71 1.63 13.45
N VAL A 321 5.85 2.64 13.37
CA VAL A 321 4.78 2.87 14.36
C VAL A 321 3.54 2.05 13.98
N MET A 322 3.16 1.12 14.86
CA MET A 322 1.98 0.25 14.69
C MET A 322 1.92 -0.33 13.26
N PRO A 323 2.88 -1.18 12.89
CA PRO A 323 3.09 -1.64 11.52
C PRO A 323 1.94 -2.49 10.95
N ASP A 324 0.88 -2.71 11.71
CA ASP A 324 -0.23 -3.63 11.39
C ASP A 324 -1.46 -2.89 10.89
N GLU A 325 -1.57 -1.60 11.22
CA GLU A 325 -2.68 -0.75 10.79
C GLU A 325 -2.10 0.34 9.88
N ARG A 326 -1.60 -0.05 8.71
CA ARG A 326 -0.93 0.90 7.79
C ARG A 326 -1.95 1.74 7.03
N CYS A 327 -1.60 3.00 6.79
CA CYS A 327 -2.24 3.88 5.83
C CYS A 327 -1.31 4.00 4.61
N LEU A 328 -1.88 4.03 3.41
CA LEU A 328 -1.17 4.14 2.13
C LEU A 328 0.04 3.24 2.09
N ILE A 329 -0.20 1.92 2.10
CA ILE A 329 0.83 0.88 2.21
C ILE A 329 2.06 1.20 1.35
N GLN A 330 1.85 1.60 0.10
CA GLN A 330 2.87 1.94 -0.89
C GLN A 330 3.84 3.05 -0.47
N THR A 331 3.52 3.88 0.52
CA THR A 331 4.41 4.95 1.00
C THR A 331 5.49 4.45 1.98
N TRP A 332 5.48 3.16 2.33
CA TRP A 332 6.48 2.56 3.23
C TRP A 332 7.93 2.79 2.76
N PHE A 333 8.17 2.73 1.44
CA PHE A 333 9.53 2.91 0.90
C PHE A 333 10.01 4.34 1.06
N LEU A 334 9.11 5.32 1.08
CA LEU A 334 9.47 6.73 1.23
C LEU A 334 10.00 7.00 2.64
N ALA A 335 9.42 6.36 3.65
CA ALA A 335 9.94 6.40 5.01
C ALA A 335 11.33 5.77 5.11
N VAL A 336 11.50 4.58 4.52
CA VAL A 336 12.81 3.90 4.47
C VAL A 336 13.85 4.75 3.75
N ASP A 337 13.51 5.36 2.62
CA ASP A 337 14.42 6.22 1.85
C ASP A 337 14.82 7.48 2.63
N MET A 338 13.91 8.10 3.38
CA MET A 338 14.25 9.23 4.26
C MET A 338 15.11 8.81 5.45
N GLN A 339 14.78 7.69 6.10
CA GLN A 339 15.58 7.12 7.20
C GLN A 339 17.01 6.78 6.73
N ALA A 340 17.13 6.08 5.60
CA ALA A 340 18.40 5.75 4.99
C ALA A 340 19.17 7.02 4.59
N TYR A 341 18.49 8.02 4.03
CA TYR A 341 19.13 9.28 3.68
C TYR A 341 19.72 10.01 4.89
N VAL A 342 19.00 10.08 6.01
CA VAL A 342 19.49 10.73 7.23
C VAL A 342 20.80 10.06 7.70
N ILE A 343 20.83 8.72 7.73
CA ILE A 343 22.01 7.93 8.13
C ILE A 343 23.15 8.08 7.11
N THR A 344 22.86 7.85 5.83
CA THR A 344 23.87 7.86 4.76
C THR A 344 24.46 9.25 4.57
N SER A 345 23.67 10.32 4.66
CA SER A 345 24.19 11.70 4.58
C SER A 345 25.07 12.06 5.77
N ALA A 346 24.76 11.57 6.98
CA ALA A 346 25.61 11.74 8.15
C ALA A 346 26.95 11.01 7.99
N LEU A 347 26.91 9.73 7.60
CA LEU A 347 28.11 8.94 7.33
C LEU A 347 28.96 9.56 6.21
N LEU A 348 28.32 10.03 5.13
CA LEU A 348 28.98 10.72 4.03
C LEU A 348 29.74 11.95 4.54
N ILE A 349 29.09 12.84 5.27
CA ILE A 349 29.72 14.07 5.79
C ILE A 349 30.91 13.75 6.71
N MET A 350 30.81 12.69 7.52
CA MET A 350 31.89 12.26 8.42
C MET A 350 33.07 11.64 7.68
N LEU A 351 32.83 10.92 6.58
CA LEU A 351 33.82 10.06 5.93
C LEU A 351 34.38 10.63 4.62
N ILE A 352 33.73 11.62 4.01
CA ILE A 352 34.06 12.11 2.65
C ILE A 352 35.50 12.63 2.50
N ARG A 353 36.08 13.19 3.58
CA ARG A 353 37.49 13.65 3.60
C ARG A 353 38.49 12.59 4.06
N ARG A 354 38.04 11.36 4.38
CA ARG A 354 38.86 10.28 4.95
C ARG A 354 38.63 8.97 4.18
N PRO A 355 39.12 8.85 2.92
CA PRO A 355 38.77 7.73 2.04
C PRO A 355 39.17 6.36 2.59
N TYR A 356 40.36 6.22 3.19
CA TYR A 356 40.79 4.95 3.78
C TYR A 356 39.93 4.51 4.98
N THR A 357 39.53 5.46 5.83
CA THR A 357 38.59 5.19 6.93
C THR A 357 37.20 4.86 6.39
N ALA A 358 36.76 5.57 5.34
CA ALA A 358 35.49 5.32 4.68
C ALA A 358 35.41 3.87 4.18
N ILE A 359 36.43 3.40 3.46
CA ILE A 359 36.49 2.02 2.96
C ILE A 359 36.39 1.01 4.11
N LYS A 360 37.17 1.20 5.19
CA LYS A 360 37.12 0.28 6.34
C LYS A 360 35.75 0.24 7.00
N VAL A 361 35.15 1.40 7.26
CA VAL A 361 33.83 1.51 7.92
C VAL A 361 32.73 0.95 7.03
N LEU A 362 32.70 1.31 5.75
CA LEU A 362 31.67 0.85 4.81
C LEU A 362 31.77 -0.66 4.54
N SER A 363 32.98 -1.20 4.37
CA SER A 363 33.18 -2.65 4.23
C SER A 363 32.78 -3.41 5.49
N GLY A 364 33.10 -2.85 6.67
CA GLY A 364 32.66 -3.42 7.95
C GLY A 364 31.12 -3.45 8.07
N LEU A 365 30.45 -2.33 7.79
CA LEU A 365 28.99 -2.23 7.79
C LEU A 365 28.35 -3.21 6.79
N PHE A 366 28.94 -3.38 5.61
CA PHE A 366 28.49 -4.34 4.62
C PHE A 366 28.55 -5.77 5.15
N ILE A 367 29.69 -6.19 5.71
CA ILE A 367 29.85 -7.53 6.30
C ILE A 367 28.86 -7.75 7.44
N VAL A 368 28.74 -6.78 8.35
CA VAL A 368 27.77 -6.85 9.47
C VAL A 368 26.34 -6.97 8.95
N SER A 369 25.96 -6.22 7.91
CA SER A 369 24.64 -6.31 7.29
C SER A 369 24.39 -7.70 6.68
N VAL A 370 25.36 -8.25 5.94
CA VAL A 370 25.25 -9.60 5.35
C VAL A 370 25.07 -10.66 6.44
N LEU A 371 25.91 -10.62 7.48
CA LEU A 371 25.84 -11.57 8.60
C LEU A 371 24.55 -11.43 9.40
N ALA A 372 24.08 -10.19 9.64
CA ALA A 372 22.84 -9.94 10.36
C ALA A 372 21.63 -10.49 9.57
N ASN A 373 21.55 -10.24 8.27
CA ASN A 373 20.47 -10.79 7.43
C ASN A 373 20.51 -12.33 7.38
N PHE A 374 21.71 -12.92 7.30
CA PHE A 374 21.87 -14.37 7.36
C PHE A 374 21.38 -14.94 8.70
N ALA A 375 21.80 -14.34 9.83
CA ALA A 375 21.39 -14.77 11.16
C ALA A 375 19.87 -14.66 11.36
N ILE A 376 19.27 -13.57 10.87
CA ILE A 376 17.82 -13.32 10.86
C ILE A 376 17.08 -14.41 10.07
N ALA A 377 17.53 -14.69 8.85
CA ALA A 377 16.91 -15.69 7.98
C ALA A 377 17.03 -17.09 8.57
N TYR A 378 18.19 -17.43 9.14
CA TYR A 378 18.45 -18.72 9.77
C TYR A 378 17.63 -18.91 11.05
N HIS A 379 17.55 -17.89 11.91
CA HIS A 379 16.86 -18.00 13.20
C HIS A 379 15.34 -18.08 13.06
N TRP A 380 14.76 -17.38 12.08
CA TRP A 380 13.32 -17.36 11.84
C TRP A 380 12.84 -18.28 10.73
N ASP A 381 13.73 -19.15 10.21
CA ASP A 381 13.43 -20.11 9.13
C ASP A 381 12.68 -19.45 7.96
N LEU A 382 13.18 -18.29 7.54
CA LEU A 382 12.53 -17.48 6.51
C LEU A 382 12.79 -18.09 5.14
N SER A 383 11.74 -18.20 4.33
CA SER A 383 11.88 -18.60 2.93
C SER A 383 12.62 -17.51 2.14
N ILE A 384 13.60 -17.92 1.34
CA ILE A 384 14.43 -17.02 0.51
C ILE A 384 13.55 -16.26 -0.50
N LEU A 385 12.46 -16.89 -0.96
CA LEU A 385 11.44 -16.26 -1.78
C LEU A 385 10.22 -15.95 -0.93
N PHE A 386 9.72 -14.72 -1.03
CA PHE A 386 8.44 -14.34 -0.47
C PHE A 386 7.32 -14.97 -1.31
N LEU A 387 6.92 -16.19 -0.96
CA LEU A 387 5.73 -16.83 -1.50
C LEU A 387 4.53 -16.27 -0.74
N GLY A 388 3.76 -15.39 -1.39
CA GLY A 388 2.54 -14.90 -0.79
C GLY A 388 1.52 -16.03 -0.69
N LYS A 389 1.07 -16.37 0.52
CA LYS A 389 -0.15 -17.15 0.68
C LYS A 389 -1.31 -16.38 0.02
N PRO A 390 -2.17 -17.06 -0.75
CA PRO A 390 -3.28 -16.42 -1.45
C PRO A 390 -4.34 -15.85 -0.48
N ASP A 391 -4.46 -16.39 0.72
CA ASP A 391 -5.44 -16.01 1.78
C ASP A 391 -5.24 -14.61 2.42
N ARG A 392 -4.57 -13.70 1.73
CA ARG A 392 -4.02 -12.45 2.25
C ARG A 392 -4.99 -11.28 2.33
N LYS A 393 -6.29 -11.54 2.38
CA LYS A 393 -7.33 -10.52 2.66
C LYS A 393 -7.11 -9.77 3.97
N SER A 394 -6.32 -10.36 4.86
CA SER A 394 -5.90 -9.81 6.14
C SER A 394 -4.87 -8.67 6.08
N VAL A 395 -4.53 -8.12 4.90
CA VAL A 395 -3.70 -6.90 4.82
C VAL A 395 -4.54 -5.62 4.77
N PHE A 396 -5.75 -5.66 4.21
CA PHE A 396 -6.63 -4.49 4.11
C PHE A 396 -7.89 -4.59 4.99
N ILE A 397 -8.40 -5.80 5.22
CA ILE A 397 -9.71 -6.02 5.87
C ILE A 397 -9.54 -6.49 7.33
N ASN A 398 -8.53 -7.31 7.66
CA ASN A 398 -8.29 -7.79 9.02
C ASN A 398 -7.00 -7.24 9.66
N LYS A 399 -7.03 -6.99 10.98
CA LYS A 399 -5.89 -6.50 11.78
C LYS A 399 -4.82 -7.57 11.98
N ILE A 400 -4.07 -7.95 10.94
CA ILE A 400 -2.99 -8.94 11.07
C ILE A 400 -1.68 -8.38 10.54
N SER A 401 -0.75 -8.26 11.48
CA SER A 401 0.64 -7.88 11.33
C SER A 401 1.42 -8.73 10.32
N LEU A 402 2.36 -8.12 9.62
CA LEU A 402 3.48 -8.84 8.98
C LEU A 402 4.31 -9.64 10.01
N ALA A 403 4.31 -9.26 11.29
CA ALA A 403 4.92 -10.01 12.39
C ALA A 403 4.06 -11.22 12.83
N SER A 404 2.74 -11.21 12.66
CA SER A 404 1.89 -12.40 12.85
C SER A 404 2.08 -13.40 11.72
N THR A 405 2.50 -12.98 10.53
CA THR A 405 2.88 -13.90 9.44
C THR A 405 4.13 -14.73 9.78
N VAL A 406 5.04 -14.18 10.59
CA VAL A 406 6.19 -14.92 11.15
C VAL A 406 5.75 -15.79 12.35
N LYS A 407 4.80 -15.30 13.16
CA LYS A 407 4.29 -16.02 14.34
C LYS A 407 3.40 -17.22 14.00
N GLU A 408 2.66 -17.19 12.89
CA GLU A 408 1.83 -18.33 12.44
C GLU A 408 2.67 -19.57 12.06
N ASN A 409 3.92 -19.37 11.63
CA ASN A 409 4.86 -20.48 11.42
C ASN A 409 5.37 -21.08 12.74
N ASN A 410 5.20 -20.41 13.89
CA ASN A 410 5.63 -20.89 15.20
C ASN A 410 4.59 -21.74 15.95
N VAL A 411 3.33 -21.81 15.46
CA VAL A 411 2.29 -22.65 16.09
C VAL A 411 2.38 -24.12 15.64
N ARG A 412 3.24 -24.45 14.67
CA ARG A 412 3.52 -25.84 14.23
C ARG A 412 4.90 -26.36 14.67
N LYS A 413 5.41 -25.96 15.84
CA LYS A 413 6.30 -26.87 16.58
C LYS A 413 5.40 -27.68 17.51
N PRO A 414 5.18 -28.98 17.28
CA PRO A 414 4.62 -29.80 18.35
C PRO A 414 5.54 -29.60 19.54
N ALA A 415 4.96 -29.21 20.67
CA ALA A 415 5.65 -29.28 21.93
C ALA A 415 6.10 -30.75 22.06
N CYS A 416 7.38 -31.01 21.86
CA CYS A 416 8.01 -32.22 22.36
C CYS A 416 7.87 -32.13 23.88
N LEU A 417 6.76 -32.65 24.39
CA LEU A 417 6.63 -33.02 25.78
C LEU A 417 7.80 -33.96 26.07
N HIS A 418 8.66 -33.53 26.98
CA HIS A 418 9.62 -34.38 27.65
C HIS A 418 8.90 -35.65 28.13
N ASN A 419 9.06 -36.73 27.39
CA ASN A 419 9.57 -38.00 27.90
C ASN A 419 9.63 -39.02 26.76
N ASP A 420 10.68 -39.84 26.87
CA ASP A 420 10.96 -41.07 26.15
C ASP A 420 11.75 -41.00 24.83
N LEU A 421 12.81 -41.82 24.87
CA LEU A 421 13.86 -42.03 23.92
C LEU A 421 13.37 -42.56 22.56
N LYS A 422 14.23 -42.31 21.55
CA LYS A 422 14.34 -42.93 20.22
C LYS A 422 13.56 -42.23 19.10
N CYS A 423 14.27 -41.59 18.19
CA CYS A 423 14.72 -42.25 16.96
C CYS A 423 15.76 -41.39 16.21
N MET A 424 16.63 -42.08 15.47
CA MET A 424 17.65 -41.59 14.55
C MET A 424 17.12 -40.65 13.47
#